data_AF-A0A6H2D392-F1
#
_entry.id   AF-A0A6H2D392-F1
#
_cell.length_a   1.000
_cell.length_b   1.000
_cell.length_c   1.000
_cell.angle_alpha   90.00
_cell.angle_beta   90.00
_cell.angle_gamma   90.00
#
_symmetry.space_group_name_H-M   'P 1'
#
loop_
_entity.id
_entity.type
_entity.pdbx_description
1 polymer ?
#
loop_
_entity_poly.entity_id
_entity_poly.type
_entity_poly.pdbx_seq_one_letter_code
_entity_poly.pdbx_strand_id
1 'polypeptide(L)'
;MSPYLPIVCFVVTLTFFCSESLLAKSKQDPINPKEVLAKADIENGKSIFEKGAPLVGAHLPFQGGPHWLRSQGGSCSTCHGPKGLGNIEPDFCFLTTPPISYKYLAGSGYPFNARQDGSHPAYTELTLKRLLETGYKPNGIEVDYCMPRWRLSDKIFNDLLGYLISLDESR
;
A
#
# COMPACT_ATOMS: atom_id res chain seq x y z
N MET A 1 1.70 69.91 -2.21
CA MET A 1 1.74 68.80 -3.19
C MET A 1 3.11 68.15 -3.01
N SER A 2 3.32 67.00 -2.38
CA SER A 2 2.58 65.75 -2.23
C SER A 2 3.12 65.01 -0.98
N PRO A 3 2.33 64.23 -0.22
CA PRO A 3 2.88 63.12 0.56
C PRO A 3 2.27 61.79 0.14
N TYR A 4 2.84 60.70 0.67
CA TYR A 4 2.43 59.28 0.62
C TYR A 4 3.32 58.37 -0.22
N LEU A 5 4.22 57.68 0.49
CA LEU A 5 4.69 56.33 0.15
C LEU A 5 4.61 55.48 1.43
N PRO A 6 3.79 54.41 1.49
CA PRO A 6 3.86 53.45 2.58
C PRO A 6 4.76 52.29 2.19
N ILE A 7 5.84 52.09 2.95
CA ILE A 7 6.62 50.85 2.92
C ILE A 7 5.91 49.87 3.86
N VAL A 8 5.18 48.92 3.28
CA VAL A 8 4.74 47.70 3.98
C VAL A 8 5.42 46.54 3.27
N CYS A 9 6.59 46.12 3.75
CA CYS A 9 7.19 44.85 3.36
C CYS A 9 6.85 43.81 4.42
N PHE A 10 5.92 42.94 4.05
CA PHE A 10 5.66 41.64 4.65
C PHE A 10 6.97 40.89 4.94
N VAL A 11 7.23 40.57 6.21
CA VAL A 11 8.24 39.57 6.60
C VAL A 11 7.55 38.50 7.44
N VAL A 12 6.72 37.68 6.81
CA VAL A 12 6.26 36.41 7.38
C VAL A 12 5.99 35.47 6.21
N THR A 13 6.90 34.54 5.90
CA THR A 13 6.63 33.22 5.26
C THR A 13 7.94 32.50 4.87
N LEU A 14 8.78 32.09 5.83
CA LEU A 14 9.95 31.26 5.52
C LEU A 14 10.14 30.03 6.40
N THR A 15 9.09 29.58 7.09
CA THR A 15 9.15 28.36 7.93
C THR A 15 8.21 27.24 7.47
N PHE A 16 7.31 27.47 6.51
CA PHE A 16 6.30 26.46 6.10
C PHE A 16 6.75 25.53 4.95
N PHE A 17 7.71 25.92 4.12
CA PHE A 17 8.13 25.12 2.95
C PHE A 17 9.11 23.96 3.27
N CYS A 18 9.75 23.97 4.44
CA CYS A 18 10.76 22.96 4.78
C CYS A 18 10.14 21.66 5.31
N SER A 19 9.02 21.74 6.04
CA SER A 19 8.34 20.57 6.62
C SER A 19 7.62 19.71 5.58
N GLU A 20 6.97 20.33 4.59
CA GLU A 20 6.28 19.60 3.50
C GLU A 20 7.26 18.80 2.64
N SER A 21 8.44 19.38 2.37
CA SER A 21 9.49 18.74 1.58
C SER A 21 10.08 17.50 2.26
N LEU A 22 10.24 17.54 3.59
CA LEU A 22 10.74 16.42 4.39
C LEU A 22 9.69 15.30 4.54
N LEU A 23 8.42 15.65 4.74
CA LEU A 23 7.31 14.70 4.78
C LEU A 23 7.03 14.03 3.43
N ALA A 24 7.21 14.77 2.33
CA ALA A 24 7.12 14.19 0.99
C ALA A 24 8.24 13.16 0.77
N LYS A 25 9.48 13.53 1.14
CA LYS A 25 10.66 12.68 0.98
C LYS A 25 10.59 11.41 1.82
N SER A 26 10.17 11.49 3.09
CA SER A 26 10.09 10.31 3.97
C SER A 26 9.08 9.26 3.48
N LYS A 27 8.04 9.68 2.76
CA LYS A 27 7.02 8.78 2.22
C LYS A 27 7.50 8.00 0.98
N GLN A 28 8.59 8.45 0.35
CA GLN A 28 9.25 7.73 -0.74
C GLN A 28 10.43 6.87 -0.28
N ASP A 29 10.73 6.83 1.02
CA ASP A 29 11.80 5.99 1.54
C ASP A 29 11.41 4.49 1.46
N PRO A 30 12.41 3.60 1.33
CA PRO A 30 12.18 2.16 1.39
C PRO A 30 11.44 1.77 2.67
N ILE A 31 10.57 0.77 2.57
CA ILE A 31 9.91 0.20 3.74
C ILE A 31 10.97 -0.27 4.74
N ASN A 32 10.88 0.19 5.98
CA ASN A 32 11.74 -0.26 7.08
C ASN A 32 10.98 -1.31 7.91
N PRO A 33 11.31 -2.62 7.78
CA PRO A 33 10.54 -3.66 8.45
C PRO A 33 10.51 -3.53 9.96
N LYS A 34 11.62 -3.13 10.59
CA LYS A 34 11.70 -2.98 12.05
C LYS A 34 10.76 -1.90 12.56
N GLU A 35 10.67 -0.79 11.83
CA GLU A 35 9.78 0.31 12.19
C GLU A 35 8.31 -0.06 12.00
N VAL A 36 7.98 -0.72 10.89
CA VAL A 36 6.61 -1.22 10.65
C VAL A 36 6.19 -2.21 11.73
N LEU A 37 7.03 -3.21 12.01
CA LEU A 37 6.73 -4.24 13.01
C LEU A 37 6.59 -3.66 14.42
N ALA A 38 7.30 -2.57 14.75
CA ALA A 38 7.18 -1.91 16.06
C ALA A 38 5.82 -1.21 16.28
N LYS A 39 5.13 -0.82 15.19
CA LYS A 39 3.82 -0.12 15.25
C LYS A 39 2.62 -0.98 14.84
N ALA A 40 2.85 -2.16 14.26
CA ALA A 40 1.81 -3.02 13.69
C ALA A 40 1.23 -4.01 14.71
N ASP A 41 -0.09 -4.22 14.64
CA ASP A 41 -0.77 -5.37 15.22
C ASP A 41 -0.82 -6.50 14.18
N ILE A 42 0.06 -7.49 14.33
CA ILE A 42 0.23 -8.60 13.38
C ILE A 42 -1.00 -9.50 13.33
N GLU A 43 -1.70 -9.70 14.45
CA GLU A 43 -2.91 -10.53 14.48
C GLU A 43 -4.06 -9.83 13.74
N ASN A 44 -4.18 -8.51 13.93
CA ASN A 44 -5.13 -7.71 13.15
C ASN A 44 -4.76 -7.71 11.65
N GLY A 45 -3.48 -7.54 11.33
CA GLY A 45 -2.96 -7.65 9.96
C GLY A 45 -3.28 -8.98 9.28
N LYS A 46 -3.13 -10.08 10.03
CA LYS A 46 -3.50 -11.43 9.59
C LYS A 46 -4.99 -11.53 9.30
N SER A 47 -5.85 -11.03 10.20
CA SER A 47 -7.30 -11.02 9.98
C SER A 47 -7.67 -10.25 8.71
N ILE A 48 -7.05 -9.09 8.50
CA ILE A 48 -7.27 -8.28 7.28
C ILE A 48 -6.85 -9.06 6.03
N PHE A 49 -5.66 -9.66 6.05
CA PHE A 49 -5.14 -10.41 4.92
C PHE A 49 -5.98 -11.65 4.58
N GLU A 50 -6.39 -12.41 5.59
CA GLU A 50 -7.07 -13.69 5.42
C GLU A 50 -8.58 -13.54 5.21
N LYS A 51 -9.19 -12.52 5.81
CA LYS A 51 -10.65 -12.38 5.89
C LYS A 51 -11.20 -11.09 5.29
N GLY A 52 -10.33 -10.17 4.86
CA GLY A 52 -10.75 -8.85 4.35
C GLY A 52 -11.34 -7.95 5.43
N ALA A 53 -11.14 -8.28 6.72
CA ALA A 53 -11.74 -7.59 7.85
C ALA A 53 -10.75 -7.47 9.03
N PRO A 54 -10.72 -6.32 9.74
CA PRO A 54 -10.01 -6.21 11.01
C PRO A 54 -10.65 -7.12 12.07
N LEU A 55 -9.92 -7.39 13.17
CA LEU A 55 -10.42 -8.16 14.32
C LEU A 55 -11.66 -7.53 14.95
N VAL A 56 -11.71 -6.19 14.94
CA VAL A 56 -12.83 -5.41 15.45
C VAL A 56 -13.34 -4.51 14.34
N GLY A 57 -14.58 -4.70 13.93
CA GLY A 57 -15.25 -3.88 12.93
C GLY A 57 -15.86 -4.70 11.80
N ALA A 58 -16.35 -4.00 10.79
CA ALA A 58 -16.91 -4.60 9.59
C ALA A 58 -15.82 -4.93 8.55
N HIS A 59 -16.21 -5.72 7.53
CA HIS A 59 -15.37 -5.96 6.36
C HIS A 59 -14.92 -4.65 5.71
N LEU A 60 -13.68 -4.63 5.21
CA LEU A 60 -13.14 -3.44 4.57
C LEU A 60 -13.94 -3.11 3.31
N PRO A 61 -14.36 -1.85 3.11
CA PRO A 61 -14.97 -1.42 1.87
C PRO A 61 -13.96 -1.52 0.73
N PHE A 62 -14.42 -1.97 -0.44
CA PHE A 62 -13.62 -2.03 -1.64
C PHE A 62 -14.43 -1.72 -2.90
N GLN A 63 -13.71 -1.38 -3.96
CA GLN A 63 -14.19 -1.27 -5.33
C GLN A 63 -13.34 -2.18 -6.21
N GLY A 64 -13.77 -2.49 -7.44
CA GLY A 64 -13.06 -3.47 -8.24
C GLY A 64 -13.39 -4.91 -7.88
N GLY A 65 -12.59 -5.82 -8.40
CA GLY A 65 -12.67 -7.25 -8.17
C GLY A 65 -13.75 -7.96 -9.00
N PRO A 66 -13.60 -9.28 -9.17
CA PRO A 66 -14.61 -10.11 -9.80
C PRO A 66 -15.91 -10.08 -9.00
N HIS A 67 -17.05 -10.31 -9.67
CA HIS A 67 -18.37 -10.13 -9.05
C HIS A 67 -18.56 -10.99 -7.78
N TRP A 68 -18.02 -12.22 -7.78
CA TRP A 68 -18.13 -13.14 -6.66
C TRP A 68 -17.50 -12.59 -5.37
N LEU A 69 -16.53 -11.68 -5.45
CA LEU A 69 -15.89 -11.11 -4.27
C LEU A 69 -16.88 -10.34 -3.39
N ARG A 70 -17.91 -9.73 -4.00
CA ARG A 70 -18.98 -9.02 -3.28
C ARG A 70 -20.04 -9.96 -2.71
N SER A 71 -20.33 -11.07 -3.37
CA SER A 71 -21.42 -11.98 -2.97
C SER A 71 -20.97 -13.09 -2.02
N GLN A 72 -19.74 -13.58 -2.16
CA GLN A 72 -19.18 -14.66 -1.36
C GLN A 72 -18.22 -14.15 -0.27
N GLY A 73 -17.79 -12.89 -0.37
CA GLY A 73 -16.68 -12.37 0.42
C GLY A 73 -15.33 -12.84 -0.11
N GLY A 74 -14.27 -12.19 0.34
CA GLY A 74 -12.90 -12.59 0.02
C GLY A 74 -11.90 -11.54 0.45
N SER A 75 -10.63 -11.89 0.30
CA SER A 75 -9.53 -11.18 0.93
C SER A 75 -8.28 -11.24 0.05
N CYS A 76 -7.19 -10.65 0.54
CA CYS A 76 -5.88 -10.76 -0.11
C CYS A 76 -5.49 -12.22 -0.33
N SER A 77 -5.73 -13.09 0.67
CA SER A 77 -5.38 -14.51 0.61
C SER A 77 -6.21 -15.31 -0.39
N THR A 78 -7.42 -14.86 -0.73
CA THR A 78 -8.26 -15.53 -1.73
C THR A 78 -7.61 -15.52 -3.11
N CYS A 79 -6.98 -14.41 -3.48
CA CYS A 79 -6.29 -14.27 -4.77
C CYS A 79 -4.80 -14.60 -4.66
N HIS A 80 -4.11 -14.25 -3.58
CA HIS A 80 -2.66 -14.41 -3.47
C HIS A 80 -2.20 -15.62 -2.63
N GLY A 81 -3.16 -16.40 -2.14
CA GLY A 81 -2.93 -17.57 -1.31
C GLY A 81 -2.59 -17.23 0.15
N PRO A 82 -2.66 -18.22 1.06
CA PRO A 82 -2.40 -18.01 2.49
C PRO A 82 -0.97 -17.59 2.81
N LYS A 83 -0.02 -17.84 1.90
CA LYS A 83 1.39 -17.46 2.03
C LYS A 83 1.75 -16.20 1.25
N GLY A 84 0.80 -15.56 0.57
CA GLY A 84 1.05 -14.39 -0.27
C GLY A 84 2.01 -14.66 -1.44
N LEU A 85 2.04 -15.88 -1.97
CA LEU A 85 2.93 -16.27 -3.06
C LEU A 85 2.29 -16.11 -4.45
N GLY A 86 1.01 -15.76 -4.51
CA GLY A 86 0.29 -15.68 -5.78
C GLY A 86 0.25 -17.04 -6.47
N ASN A 87 0.43 -17.03 -7.79
CA ASN A 87 0.33 -18.20 -8.67
C ASN A 87 -1.04 -18.88 -8.61
N ILE A 88 -2.08 -18.09 -8.38
CA ILE A 88 -3.49 -18.46 -8.44
C ILE A 88 -4.09 -17.67 -9.60
N GLU A 89 -4.92 -18.32 -10.40
CA GLU A 89 -5.78 -17.67 -11.39
C GLU A 89 -7.18 -17.54 -10.79
N PRO A 90 -7.56 -16.37 -10.27
CA PRO A 90 -8.88 -16.21 -9.67
C PRO A 90 -9.94 -16.35 -10.76
N ASP A 91 -11.05 -17.01 -10.44
CA ASP A 91 -12.16 -17.17 -11.35
C ASP A 91 -12.60 -15.81 -11.90
N PHE A 92 -12.78 -15.75 -13.23
CA PHE A 92 -13.16 -14.55 -13.98
C PHE A 92 -12.13 -13.40 -14.00
N CYS A 93 -10.86 -13.68 -13.68
CA CYS A 93 -9.77 -12.69 -13.77
C CYS A 93 -8.77 -12.93 -14.89
N PHE A 94 -8.75 -14.12 -15.50
CA PHE A 94 -7.91 -14.47 -16.66
C PHE A 94 -6.43 -14.04 -16.55
N LEU A 95 -5.91 -13.97 -15.33
CA LEU A 95 -4.55 -13.57 -15.01
C LEU A 95 -4.04 -14.40 -13.84
N THR A 96 -2.74 -14.68 -13.84
CA THR A 96 -2.05 -15.28 -12.71
C THR A 96 -1.64 -14.19 -11.73
N THR A 97 -2.01 -14.35 -10.46
CA THR A 97 -1.71 -13.37 -9.41
C THR A 97 -0.21 -13.36 -9.06
N PRO A 98 0.38 -12.18 -8.85
CA PRO A 98 1.77 -12.07 -8.41
C PRO A 98 1.91 -12.40 -6.91
N PRO A 99 3.11 -12.75 -6.45
CA PRO A 99 3.42 -12.82 -5.03
C PRO A 99 3.41 -11.42 -4.40
N ILE A 100 2.93 -11.32 -3.16
CA ILE A 100 2.77 -10.07 -2.40
C ILE A 100 3.39 -10.11 -1.01
N SER A 101 4.17 -11.15 -0.69
CA SER A 101 4.98 -11.13 0.54
C SER A 101 6.06 -10.02 0.44
N TYR A 102 6.54 -9.53 1.59
CA TYR A 102 7.38 -8.34 1.65
C TYR A 102 8.61 -8.41 0.72
N LYS A 103 9.29 -9.55 0.63
CA LYS A 103 10.48 -9.74 -0.23
C LYS A 103 10.19 -9.47 -1.70
N TYR A 104 8.97 -9.73 -2.17
CA TYR A 104 8.55 -9.49 -3.55
C TYR A 104 8.05 -8.06 -3.77
N LEU A 105 7.50 -7.42 -2.72
CA LEU A 105 7.05 -6.03 -2.82
C LEU A 105 8.21 -5.03 -2.68
N ALA A 106 9.08 -5.22 -1.70
CA ALA A 106 10.07 -4.21 -1.28
C ALA A 106 11.45 -4.78 -0.93
N GLY A 107 11.62 -6.10 -0.92
CA GLY A 107 12.91 -6.74 -0.62
C GLY A 107 14.03 -6.29 -1.56
N SER A 108 15.20 -5.98 -1.00
CA SER A 108 16.38 -5.49 -1.71
C SER A 108 16.94 -6.44 -2.78
N GLY A 109 16.58 -7.72 -2.72
CA GLY A 109 17.01 -8.77 -3.66
C GLY A 109 16.04 -9.04 -4.82
N TYR A 110 14.95 -8.30 -4.95
CA TYR A 110 13.96 -8.51 -6.02
C TYR A 110 14.02 -7.38 -7.06
N PRO A 111 14.88 -7.55 -8.09
CA PRO A 111 15.22 -6.46 -9.01
C PRO A 111 14.01 -6.03 -9.85
N PHE A 112 14.03 -4.77 -10.27
CA PHE A 112 13.00 -4.12 -11.10
C PHE A 112 12.46 -4.97 -12.26
N ASN A 113 13.34 -5.72 -12.95
CA ASN A 113 12.98 -6.57 -14.10
C ASN A 113 12.50 -7.98 -13.71
N ALA A 114 12.72 -8.43 -12.47
CA ALA A 114 12.28 -9.75 -12.00
C ALA A 114 10.89 -9.72 -11.37
N ARG A 115 10.27 -8.54 -11.31
CA ARG A 115 8.94 -8.33 -10.71
C ARG A 115 7.85 -8.96 -11.55
N GLN A 116 7.17 -9.94 -10.96
CA GLN A 116 6.12 -10.73 -11.62
C GLN A 116 4.83 -9.93 -11.89
N ASP A 117 4.63 -8.80 -11.22
CA ASP A 117 3.57 -7.81 -11.50
C ASP A 117 4.00 -6.71 -12.50
N GLY A 118 5.14 -6.93 -13.17
CA GLY A 118 5.69 -6.08 -14.22
C GLY A 118 6.75 -5.10 -13.72
N SER A 119 7.29 -4.33 -14.65
CA SER A 119 8.48 -3.50 -14.46
C SER A 119 8.17 -2.20 -13.70
N HIS A 120 8.54 -2.10 -12.42
CA HIS A 120 8.40 -0.89 -11.60
C HIS A 120 9.39 -0.85 -10.42
N PRO A 121 9.70 0.34 -9.85
CA PRO A 121 10.56 0.45 -8.66
C PRO A 121 10.02 -0.33 -7.45
N ALA A 122 10.86 -0.54 -6.44
CA ALA A 122 10.39 -1.13 -5.19
C ALA A 122 9.23 -0.35 -4.57
N TYR A 123 8.27 -1.08 -3.97
CA TYR A 123 7.20 -0.45 -3.24
C TYR A 123 7.77 0.20 -1.97
N THR A 124 7.32 1.43 -1.73
CA THR A 124 7.44 2.19 -0.49
C THR A 124 6.13 2.07 0.28
N GLU A 125 6.06 2.50 1.54
CA GLU A 125 4.78 2.54 2.28
C GLU A 125 3.73 3.34 1.50
N LEU A 126 4.12 4.52 0.97
CA LEU A 126 3.23 5.37 0.18
C LEU A 126 2.75 4.70 -1.11
N THR A 127 3.66 4.12 -1.89
CA THR A 127 3.31 3.59 -3.21
C THR A 127 2.55 2.27 -3.11
N LEU A 128 2.80 1.47 -2.06
CA LEU A 128 2.00 0.29 -1.75
C LEU A 128 0.59 0.68 -1.28
N LYS A 129 0.47 1.65 -0.38
CA LYS A 129 -0.85 2.15 0.04
C LYS A 129 -1.62 2.71 -1.15
N ARG A 130 -0.96 3.49 -2.01
CA ARG A 130 -1.55 4.00 -3.25
C ARG A 130 -2.03 2.85 -4.15
N LEU A 131 -1.23 1.82 -4.35
CA LEU A 131 -1.64 0.65 -5.13
C LEU A 131 -2.93 0.05 -4.56
N LEU A 132 -2.99 -0.19 -3.25
CA LEU A 132 -4.14 -0.81 -2.60
C LEU A 132 -5.40 0.05 -2.68
N GLU A 133 -5.29 1.38 -2.63
CA GLU A 133 -6.45 2.28 -2.64
C GLU A 133 -6.90 2.69 -4.04
N THR A 134 -5.99 2.69 -5.02
CA THR A 134 -6.24 3.28 -6.35
C THR A 134 -5.98 2.34 -7.51
N GLY A 135 -5.18 1.29 -7.32
CA GLY A 135 -4.74 0.37 -8.37
C GLY A 135 -3.48 0.80 -9.12
N TYR A 136 -2.85 1.92 -8.73
CA TYR A 136 -1.67 2.42 -9.45
C TYR A 136 -0.35 1.98 -8.82
N LYS A 137 0.44 1.24 -9.59
CA LYS A 137 1.82 0.85 -9.28
C LYS A 137 2.75 2.06 -9.15
N PRO A 138 3.99 1.92 -8.66
CA PRO A 138 4.91 3.05 -8.46
C PRO A 138 5.22 3.80 -9.77
N ASN A 139 5.27 3.08 -10.89
CA ASN A 139 5.48 3.62 -12.24
C ASN A 139 4.23 4.26 -12.87
N GLY A 140 3.10 4.32 -12.17
CA GLY A 140 1.85 4.90 -12.67
C GLY A 140 1.04 4.00 -13.60
N ILE A 141 1.45 2.74 -13.80
CA ILE A 141 0.65 1.77 -14.53
C ILE A 141 -0.43 1.21 -13.60
N GLU A 142 -1.66 1.18 -14.09
CA GLU A 142 -2.78 0.58 -13.37
C GLU A 142 -2.71 -0.95 -13.40
N VAL A 143 -3.07 -1.60 -12.29
CA VAL A 143 -3.27 -3.05 -12.21
C VAL A 143 -4.65 -3.44 -12.72
N ASP A 144 -4.81 -4.70 -13.12
CA ASP A 144 -6.08 -5.25 -13.58
C ASP A 144 -7.22 -4.96 -12.58
N TYR A 145 -8.43 -4.70 -13.09
CA TYR A 145 -9.62 -4.42 -12.29
C TYR A 145 -9.96 -5.57 -11.33
N CYS A 146 -9.52 -6.79 -11.63
CA CYS A 146 -9.67 -7.94 -10.75
C CYS A 146 -8.94 -7.83 -9.41
N MET A 147 -7.92 -7.00 -9.30
CA MET A 147 -7.35 -6.66 -8.00
C MET A 147 -8.25 -5.61 -7.32
N PRO A 148 -8.96 -5.94 -6.22
CA PRO A 148 -9.81 -4.96 -5.54
C PRO A 148 -9.00 -3.79 -4.98
N ARG A 149 -9.60 -2.59 -5.00
CA ARG A 149 -9.08 -1.37 -4.37
C ARG A 149 -9.78 -1.16 -3.04
N TRP A 150 -9.03 -1.19 -1.95
CA TRP A 150 -9.51 -1.19 -0.57
C TRP A 150 -9.49 0.20 0.04
N ARG A 151 -10.43 0.51 0.94
CA ARG A 151 -10.37 1.71 1.79
C ARG A 151 -9.62 1.40 3.07
N LEU A 152 -8.43 1.98 3.24
CA LEU A 152 -7.51 1.67 4.35
C LEU A 152 -7.20 2.92 5.18
N SER A 153 -7.48 2.86 6.49
CA SER A 153 -6.87 3.82 7.41
C SER A 153 -5.37 3.55 7.56
N ASP A 154 -4.59 4.52 8.04
CA ASP A 154 -3.16 4.32 8.26
C ASP A 154 -2.87 3.16 9.22
N LYS A 155 -3.69 2.99 10.26
CA LYS A 155 -3.56 1.86 11.19
C LYS A 155 -3.78 0.52 10.48
N ILE A 156 -4.87 0.40 9.72
CA ILE A 156 -5.21 -0.84 8.99
C ILE A 156 -4.10 -1.18 7.98
N PHE A 157 -3.58 -0.17 7.27
CA PHE A 157 -2.48 -0.35 6.35
C PHE A 157 -1.21 -0.83 7.05
N ASN A 158 -0.83 -0.22 8.18
CA ASN A 158 0.35 -0.62 8.95
C ASN A 158 0.22 -2.06 9.50
N ASP A 159 -0.95 -2.43 10.02
CA ASP A 159 -1.22 -3.78 10.53
C ASP A 159 -1.10 -4.81 9.39
N LEU A 160 -1.73 -4.55 8.24
CA LEU A 160 -1.62 -5.39 7.04
C LEU A 160 -0.17 -5.52 6.57
N LEU A 161 0.56 -4.41 6.47
CA LEU A 161 1.95 -4.42 6.03
C LEU A 161 2.85 -5.20 7.01
N GLY A 162 2.64 -5.04 8.32
CA GLY A 162 3.33 -5.82 9.34
C GLY A 162 3.12 -7.33 9.13
N TYR A 163 1.89 -7.74 8.82
CA TYR A 163 1.62 -9.15 8.51
C TYR A 163 2.32 -9.61 7.21
N LEU A 164 2.30 -8.82 6.14
CA LEU A 164 3.02 -9.16 4.88
C LEU A 164 4.53 -9.32 5.08
N ILE A 165 5.12 -8.60 6.04
CA ILE A 165 6.51 -8.76 6.46
C ILE A 165 6.68 -10.08 7.22
N SER A 166 5.78 -10.38 8.17
CA SER A 166 5.86 -11.62 8.97
C SER A 166 5.77 -12.91 8.12
N LEU A 167 5.10 -12.87 6.95
CA LEU A 167 5.04 -13.98 5.99
C LEU A 167 6.42 -14.42 5.47
N ASP A 168 7.42 -13.55 5.57
CA ASP A 168 8.79 -13.86 5.17
C ASP A 168 9.63 -14.46 6.29
N GLU A 169 9.32 -14.15 7.55
CA GLU A 169 10.02 -14.63 8.75
C GLU A 169 9.55 -16.02 9.16
N SER A 170 8.29 -16.36 8.88
CA SER A 170 7.72 -17.68 9.19
C SER A 170 8.11 -18.78 8.18
N ARG A 171 9.23 -18.61 7.47
CA ARG A 171 9.67 -19.49 6.37
C ARG A 171 11.07 -20.03 6.58
#